data_AF-A0AA47JI32-F1
#
_entry.id   AF-A0AA47JI32-F1
#
_cell.length_a   1.000
_cell.length_b   1.000
_cell.length_c   1.000
_cell.angle_alpha   90.00
_cell.angle_beta   90.00
_cell.angle_gamma   90.00
#
_symmetry.space_group_name_H-M   'P 1'
#
loop_
_entity.id
_entity.type
_entity.pdbx_description
1 polymer ?
#
loop_
_entity_poly.entity_id
_entity_poly.type
_entity_poly.pdbx_seq_one_letter_code
_entity_poly.pdbx_strand_id
1 'polypeptide(L)' 'MADQPTSPLDDAPEEIKLAVDLIYLLETNEIDPEVAIKALKIVQTDLENKLKAL' A
#
# COMPACT_ATOMS: atom_id res chain seq x y z
N MET A 1 -33.83 -3.41 -2.58
CA MET A 1 -32.41 -3.78 -2.55
C MET A 1 -31.69 -2.52 -2.13
N ALA A 2 -31.06 -2.52 -0.95
CA ALA A 2 -30.46 -1.31 -0.40
C ALA A 2 -29.21 -0.95 -1.21
N ASP A 3 -29.15 0.29 -1.68
CA ASP A 3 -27.93 0.91 -2.19
C ASP A 3 -26.89 0.86 -1.06
N GLN A 4 -25.99 -0.13 -1.11
CA GLN A 4 -24.78 -0.09 -0.30
C GLN A 4 -23.93 1.06 -0.83
N PRO A 5 -23.45 1.98 0.03
CA PRO A 5 -22.48 2.97 -0.42
C PRO A 5 -21.25 2.22 -0.91
N THR A 6 -20.96 2.31 -2.21
CA THR A 6 -19.66 1.87 -2.74
C THR A 6 -18.59 2.60 -1.95
N SER A 7 -17.67 1.84 -1.35
CA SER A 7 -16.57 2.43 -0.64
C SER A 7 -15.76 3.25 -1.66
N PRO A 8 -15.32 4.47 -1.37
CA PRO A 8 -14.50 5.26 -2.31
C PRO A 8 -13.23 4.55 -2.80
N LEU A 9 -12.83 3.46 -2.13
CA LEU A 9 -11.72 2.59 -2.51
C LEU A 9 -12.10 1.56 -3.59
N ASP A 10 -13.38 1.28 -3.82
CA ASP A 10 -13.82 0.26 -4.78
C ASP A 10 -13.51 0.67 -6.23
N ASP A 11 -13.49 1.98 -6.51
CA ASP A 11 -13.18 2.55 -7.83
C ASP A 11 -11.79 3.21 -7.92
N ALA A 12 -10.99 3.15 -6.84
CA ALA A 12 -9.65 3.74 -6.83
C ALA A 12 -8.65 2.99 -7.74
N PRO A 13 -7.59 3.64 -8.25
CA PRO A 13 -6.49 2.95 -8.92
C PRO A 13 -5.85 1.86 -8.04
N GLU A 14 -5.32 0.79 -8.65
CA GLU A 14 -4.76 -0.35 -7.93
C GLU A 14 -3.65 0.05 -6.94
N GLU A 15 -2.79 0.98 -7.34
CA GLU A 15 -1.71 1.51 -6.51
C GLU A 15 -2.24 2.26 -5.27
N ILE A 16 -3.40 2.91 -5.38
CA ILE A 16 -4.04 3.60 -4.26
C ILE A 16 -4.64 2.61 -3.28
N LYS A 17 -5.34 1.57 -3.78
CA LYS A 17 -5.88 0.51 -2.94
C LYS A 17 -4.78 -0.20 -2.16
N LEU A 18 -3.70 -0.57 -2.86
CA LEU A 18 -2.55 -1.22 -2.24
C LEU A 18 -1.87 -0.32 -1.19
N ALA A 19 -1.73 0.98 -1.47
CA ALA A 19 -1.17 1.92 -0.49
C ALA A 19 -2.02 1.98 0.79
N VAL A 20 -3.34 1.98 0.66
CA VAL A 20 -4.26 1.96 1.82
C VAL A 20 -4.13 0.67 2.62
N ASP A 21 -4.08 -0.48 1.95
CA ASP A 21 -3.88 -1.78 2.61
C ASP A 21 -2.54 -1.83 3.36
N LEU A 22 -1.46 -1.29 2.76
CA LEU A 22 -0.15 -1.21 3.39
C LEU A 22 -0.15 -0.29 4.61
N ILE A 23 -0.82 0.88 4.53
CA ILE A 23 -0.96 1.79 5.68
C ILE A 23 -1.70 1.09 6.81
N TYR A 24 -2.83 0.46 6.51
CA TYR A 24 -3.61 -0.28 7.51
C TYR A 24 -2.79 -1.38 8.19
N LEU A 25 -1.98 -2.12 7.42
CA LEU A 25 -1.09 -3.16 7.96
C LEU A 25 -0.03 -2.57 8.90
N LEU A 26 0.61 -1.47 8.50
CA LEU A 26 1.65 -0.82 9.31
C LEU A 26 1.09 -0.26 10.61
N GLU A 27 -0.08 0.38 10.56
CA GLU A 27 -0.77 0.93 11.74
C GLU A 27 -1.22 -0.18 12.69
N THR A 28 -1.82 -1.25 12.16
CA THR A 28 -2.31 -2.39 12.96
C THR A 28 -1.18 -3.12 13.68
N ASN A 29 0.03 -3.10 13.13
CA ASN A 29 1.22 -3.67 13.75
C ASN A 29 2.02 -2.64 14.58
N GLU A 30 1.47 -1.45 14.80
CA GLU A 30 2.10 -0.36 15.58
C GLU A 30 3.53 -0.04 15.12
N ILE A 31 3.78 -0.12 13.80
CA ILE A 31 5.10 0.12 13.24
C ILE A 31 5.41 1.61 13.28
N ASP A 32 6.56 1.96 13.86
CA ASP A 32 7.06 3.33 13.87
C ASP A 32 7.16 3.88 12.42
N PRO A 33 6.61 5.08 12.13
CA PRO A 33 6.61 5.63 10.78
C PRO A 33 7.99 5.80 10.16
N GLU A 34 9.04 6.11 10.94
CA GLU A 34 10.40 6.21 10.40
C GLU A 34 10.94 4.84 9.99
N VAL A 35 10.63 3.80 10.78
CA VAL A 35 10.96 2.41 10.44
C VAL A 35 10.20 1.98 9.18
N ALA A 36 8.90 2.26 9.10
CA ALA A 36 8.08 1.96 7.94
C ALA A 36 8.63 2.60 6.66
N ILE A 37 8.99 3.89 6.71
CA ILE A 37 9.59 4.60 5.57
C ILE A 37 10.91 3.95 5.14
N LYS A 38 11.78 3.57 6.09
CA LYS A 38 13.04 2.89 5.77
C LYS A 38 12.79 1.53 5.10
N ALA A 39 11.83 0.76 5.59
CA ALA A 39 11.44 -0.53 5.01
C ALA A 39 10.85 -0.38 3.61
N LEU A 40 9.93 0.57 3.41
CA LEU A 40 9.31 0.84 2.11
C LEU A 40 10.33 1.25 1.04
N LYS A 41 11.39 1.98 1.41
CA LYS A 41 12.50 2.29 0.49
C LYS A 41 13.25 1.04 0.02
N ILE A 42 13.43 0.06 0.90
CA ILE A 42 14.05 -1.22 0.55
C ILE A 42 13.15 -1.98 -0.42
N VAL A 43 11.85 -2.07 -0.12
CA VAL A 43 10.85 -2.72 -0.99
C VAL A 43 10.80 -2.05 -2.36
N GLN A 44 10.75 -0.71 -2.40
CA GLN A 44 10.78 0.06 -3.65
C GLN A 44 12.02 -0.31 -4.49
N THR A 45 13.20 -0.30 -3.86
CA THR A 45 14.45 -0.63 -4.55
C THR A 45 14.44 -2.05 -5.13
N ASP A 46 13.92 -3.03 -4.39
CA ASP A 46 13.77 -4.41 -4.87
C ASP A 46 12.83 -4.50 -6.09
N LEU A 47 11.68 -3.83 -6.05
CA LEU A 47 10.73 -3.78 -7.17
C LEU A 47 11.33 -3.09 -8.40
N GLU A 48 12.03 -1.98 -8.22
CA GLU A 48 12.74 -1.29 -9.32
C GLU A 48 13.82 -2.19 -9.95
N ASN A 49 14.55 -2.96 -9.15
CA ASN A 49 15.54 -3.90 -9.65
C ASN A 49 14.89 -5.03 -10.46
N LYS A 50 13.72 -5.52 -10.03
CA LYS A 50 12.95 -6.53 -10.79
C LYS A 50 12.48 -5.98 -12.14
N LEU A 51 12.06 -4.71 -12.21
CA LEU A 51 11.67 -4.07 -13.47
C LEU A 51 12.84 -3.89 -14.45
N LYS A 52 14.06 -3.70 -13.94
CA LYS A 52 15.29 -3.58 -14.77
C LYS A 52 15.85 -4.93 -15.23
N ALA A 53 15.45 -6.01 -14.57
CA ALA A 53 15.86 -7.37 -14.92
C ALA A 53 14.97 -8.01 -16.00
N LEU A 54 13.92 -7.30 -16.44
CA LEU A 54 13.06 -7.62 -17.57
C LEU A 54 13.60 -6.98 -18.85
#